data_AF-A0A7X2XLG8-F1
#
_entry.id   AF-A0A7X2XLG8-F1
#
_cell.length_a   1.000
_cell.length_b   1.000
_cell.length_c   1.000
_cell.angle_alpha   90.00
_cell.angle_beta   90.00
_cell.angle_gamma   90.00
#
_symmetry.space_group_name_H-M   'P 1'
#
loop_
_entity.id
_entity.type
_entity.pdbx_description
1 polymer ?
#
loop_
_entity_poly.entity_id
_entity_poly.type
_entity_poly.pdbx_seq_one_letter_code
_entity_poly.pdbx_strand_id
1 'polypeptide(L)'
;VLYLDSDIIVTGELATLLEIDFQGYSIGAVDDYYAYEGRKSGFNAGMLLMDVAKWKEHSIVNSLLELAAEQNQVVHLGDQSILNIYFEDNWLALDKTYNYMVGVDIYHLAQECERLDDNPPTIVHYANHDKPWNTYSISRLRELWWVYRDLDWSEIAFQRSDLNYFERSNQSKKQVMLVTWSADIKHLEYLVQRLPDWHFHLAAPCDCSEELTSLSQYTNVTVYQNVLHSRIDWLLDDSIVYLDINTGGEVFNVVTRAQESGKKIFAFDITRKSMDDGLYDGIFSVERPDDLVDRMKNIEIE
;
A
#
# COMPACT_ATOMS: atom_id res chain seq x y z
N VAL A 1 -7.71 24.85 14.43
CA VAL A 1 -8.20 24.39 13.10
C VAL A 1 -7.35 23.21 12.69
N LEU A 2 -7.93 22.16 12.12
CA LEU A 2 -7.18 21.05 11.53
C LEU A 2 -7.15 21.23 10.01
N TYR A 3 -5.95 21.38 9.46
CA TYR A 3 -5.69 21.36 8.03
C TYR A 3 -5.30 19.93 7.62
N LEU A 4 -5.81 19.48 6.48
CA LEU A 4 -5.52 18.18 5.87
C LEU A 4 -5.34 18.39 4.36
N ASP A 5 -4.31 17.77 3.78
CA ASP A 5 -4.18 17.61 2.35
C ASP A 5 -5.29 16.71 1.79
N SER A 6 -5.56 16.86 0.48
CA SER A 6 -6.65 16.12 -0.19
C SER A 6 -6.32 14.67 -0.55
N ASP A 7 -5.07 14.27 -0.43
CA ASP A 7 -4.54 12.93 -0.69
C ASP A 7 -4.37 12.12 0.61
N ILE A 8 -5.33 12.32 1.52
CA ILE A 8 -5.42 11.71 2.83
C ILE A 8 -6.72 10.92 2.97
N ILE A 9 -6.66 9.82 3.73
CA ILE A 9 -7.84 9.13 4.27
C ILE A 9 -7.77 9.13 5.79
N VAL A 10 -8.89 9.50 6.42
CA VAL A 10 -9.08 9.39 7.88
C VAL A 10 -9.79 8.08 8.18
N THR A 11 -9.17 7.23 9.00
CA THR A 11 -9.69 5.89 9.35
C THR A 11 -10.24 5.82 10.77
N GLY A 12 -9.86 6.77 11.62
CA GLY A 12 -10.19 6.77 13.06
C GLY A 12 -10.78 8.10 13.55
N GLU A 13 -11.20 8.10 14.81
CA GLU A 13 -11.76 9.29 15.45
C GLU A 13 -10.70 10.37 15.67
N LEU A 14 -11.06 11.63 15.40
CA LEU A 14 -10.15 12.79 15.51
C LEU A 14 -10.39 13.64 16.77
N ALA A 15 -11.30 13.25 17.65
CA ALA A 15 -11.65 14.03 18.84
C ALA A 15 -10.41 14.29 19.71
N THR A 16 -9.61 13.26 19.98
CA THR A 16 -8.37 13.38 20.76
C THR A 16 -7.36 14.32 20.11
N LEU A 17 -7.24 14.32 18.78
CA LEU A 17 -6.35 15.22 18.03
C LEU A 17 -6.81 16.67 18.15
N LEU A 18 -8.11 16.93 18.05
CA LEU A 18 -8.68 18.28 18.09
C LEU A 18 -8.62 18.92 19.48
N GLU A 19 -8.55 18.11 20.53
CA GLU A 19 -8.50 18.54 21.93
C GLU A 19 -7.07 18.68 22.49
N ILE A 20 -6.04 18.39 21.70
CA ILE A 20 -4.64 18.52 22.11
C ILE A 20 -4.35 19.96 22.56
N ASP A 21 -3.76 20.09 23.74
CA ASP A 21 -3.19 21.36 24.21
C ASP A 21 -1.94 21.69 23.37
N PHE A 22 -1.94 22.88 22.77
CA PHE A 22 -0.84 23.39 21.97
C PHE A 22 0.44 23.66 22.78
N GLN A 23 0.39 23.65 24.11
CA GLN A 23 1.57 23.84 24.99
C GLN A 23 2.36 25.12 24.67
N GLY A 24 1.68 26.16 24.20
CA GLY A 24 2.31 27.41 23.78
C GLY A 24 2.78 27.46 22.32
N TYR A 25 2.86 26.34 21.61
CA TYR A 25 3.12 26.30 20.17
C TYR A 25 1.97 26.92 19.36
N SER A 26 2.25 27.26 18.11
CA SER A 26 1.26 27.81 17.16
C SER A 26 0.83 26.80 16.10
N ILE A 27 1.53 25.68 16.01
CA ILE A 27 1.26 24.58 15.09
C ILE A 27 1.65 23.25 15.75
N GLY A 28 0.85 22.22 15.52
CA GLY A 28 1.20 20.83 15.76
C GLY A 28 1.23 20.07 14.43
N ALA A 29 2.23 19.21 14.26
CA ALA A 29 2.47 18.45 13.04
C ALA A 29 3.18 17.14 13.37
N VAL A 30 3.39 16.28 12.37
CA VAL A 30 4.12 15.01 12.53
C VAL A 30 5.49 15.12 11.89
N ASP A 31 6.49 14.57 12.59
CA ASP A 31 7.89 14.56 12.16
C ASP A 31 8.06 13.91 10.77
N ASP A 32 8.89 14.53 9.95
CA ASP A 32 9.24 14.06 8.61
C ASP A 32 10.73 14.27 8.36
N TYR A 33 11.48 13.18 8.41
CA TYR A 33 12.92 13.17 8.15
C TYR A 33 13.29 13.78 6.77
N TYR A 34 12.42 13.66 5.77
CA TYR A 34 12.66 14.23 4.44
C TYR A 34 12.51 15.77 4.44
N ALA A 35 11.81 16.34 5.42
CA ALA A 35 11.59 17.78 5.57
C ALA A 35 12.74 18.53 6.27
N TYR A 36 13.75 17.81 6.76
CA TYR A 36 14.83 18.41 7.55
C TYR A 36 15.65 19.40 6.71
N GLU A 37 15.97 19.08 5.44
CA GLU A 37 16.81 19.89 4.53
C GLU A 37 18.03 20.57 5.24
N GLY A 38 18.73 19.80 6.09
CA GLY A 38 19.90 20.28 6.85
C GLY A 38 19.61 20.86 8.24
N ARG A 39 18.34 20.98 8.63
CA ARG A 39 17.89 21.35 9.98
C ARG A 39 17.90 20.15 10.92
N LYS A 40 17.73 20.39 12.22
CA LYS A 40 17.73 19.34 13.26
C LYS A 40 16.45 18.50 13.26
N SER A 41 15.34 19.11 12.89
CA SER A 41 14.01 18.51 12.84
C SER A 41 13.21 19.14 11.71
N GLY A 42 12.12 18.49 11.33
CA GLY A 42 11.17 18.99 10.36
C GLY A 42 9.90 18.16 10.38
N PHE A 43 8.82 18.72 9.87
CA PHE A 43 7.51 18.10 9.85
C PHE A 43 6.91 18.07 8.45
N ASN A 44 6.01 17.11 8.23
CA ASN A 44 5.19 17.05 7.03
C ASN A 44 4.04 18.07 7.12
N ALA A 45 3.82 18.83 6.04
CA ALA A 45 2.82 19.89 6.01
C ALA A 45 1.40 19.43 5.66
N GLY A 46 1.20 18.16 5.33
CA GLY A 46 -0.11 17.65 4.89
C GLY A 46 -1.13 17.43 6.00
N MET A 47 -0.72 17.45 7.26
CA MET A 47 -1.62 17.54 8.40
C MET A 47 -1.08 18.53 9.42
N LEU A 48 -1.83 19.61 9.65
CA LEU A 48 -1.44 20.66 10.59
C LEU A 48 -2.59 20.96 11.56
N LEU A 49 -2.33 20.81 12.85
CA LEU A 49 -3.18 21.35 13.90
C LEU A 49 -2.74 22.79 14.17
N MET A 50 -3.59 23.77 13.86
CA MET A 50 -3.22 25.19 13.81
C MET A 50 -3.95 26.02 14.87
N ASP A 51 -3.19 26.78 15.66
CA ASP A 51 -3.72 27.83 16.54
C ASP A 51 -3.93 29.10 15.73
N VAL A 52 -5.09 29.16 15.07
CA VAL A 52 -5.44 30.27 14.18
C VAL A 52 -5.57 31.61 14.92
N ALA A 53 -5.81 31.60 16.24
CA ALA A 53 -5.84 32.82 17.02
C ALA A 53 -4.44 33.43 17.10
N LYS A 54 -3.43 32.63 17.46
CA LYS A 54 -2.01 33.07 17.43
C LYS A 54 -1.54 33.45 16.04
N TRP A 55 -1.94 32.71 15.00
CA TRP A 55 -1.55 33.05 13.63
C TRP A 55 -2.03 34.45 13.22
N LYS A 56 -3.24 34.84 13.66
CA LYS A 56 -3.77 36.19 13.43
C LYS A 56 -3.09 37.23 14.30
N GLU A 57 -2.93 36.96 15.60
CA GLU A 57 -2.29 37.88 16.55
C GLU A 57 -0.87 38.26 16.10
N HIS A 58 -0.10 37.27 15.65
CA HIS A 58 1.30 37.45 15.25
C HIS A 58 1.49 37.68 13.74
N SER A 59 0.41 37.82 12.97
CA SER A 59 0.46 38.03 11.51
C SER A 59 1.32 36.99 10.77
N ILE A 60 1.30 35.74 11.22
CA ILE A 60 2.17 34.65 10.75
C ILE A 60 2.10 34.47 9.23
N VAL A 61 0.90 34.58 8.65
CA VAL A 61 0.70 34.44 7.19
C VAL A 61 1.54 35.46 6.40
N ASN A 62 1.63 36.72 6.87
CA ASN A 62 2.43 37.72 6.19
C ASN A 62 3.92 37.37 6.26
N SER A 63 4.41 36.93 7.42
CA SER A 63 5.80 36.49 7.56
C SER A 63 6.14 35.28 6.71
N LEU A 64 5.21 34.31 6.57
CA LEU A 64 5.38 33.18 5.66
C LEU A 64 5.46 33.62 4.20
N LEU A 65 4.63 34.59 3.78
CA LEU A 65 4.66 35.13 2.42
C LEU A 65 5.95 35.91 2.13
N GLU A 66 6.43 36.71 3.08
CA GLU A 66 7.72 37.41 2.99
C GLU A 66 8.87 36.40 2.89
N LEU A 67 8.89 35.40 3.77
CA LEU A 67 9.90 34.33 3.76
C LEU A 67 9.89 33.53 2.45
N ALA A 68 8.70 33.21 1.92
CA ALA A 68 8.56 32.56 0.63
C ALA A 68 9.14 33.44 -0.49
N ALA A 69 8.82 34.73 -0.53
CA ALA A 69 9.36 35.64 -1.54
C ALA A 69 10.90 35.70 -1.53
N GLU A 70 11.52 35.54 -0.36
CA GLU A 70 12.99 35.54 -0.19
C GLU A 70 13.65 34.19 -0.52
N GLN A 71 13.02 33.07 -0.13
CA GLN A 71 13.68 31.75 -0.11
C GLN A 71 13.16 30.75 -1.16
N ASN A 72 12.08 31.05 -1.90
CA ASN A 72 11.40 30.09 -2.77
C ASN A 72 12.29 29.48 -3.88
N GLN A 73 13.43 30.09 -4.23
CA GLN A 73 14.37 29.51 -5.21
C GLN A 73 15.37 28.51 -4.61
N VAL A 74 15.48 28.46 -3.29
CA VAL A 74 16.51 27.67 -2.58
C VAL A 74 15.92 26.42 -1.92
N VAL A 75 14.62 26.44 -1.63
CA VAL A 75 13.91 25.33 -0.97
C VAL A 75 13.49 24.23 -1.95
N HIS A 76 13.40 22.98 -1.47
CA HIS A 76 13.09 21.83 -2.32
C HIS A 76 11.65 21.33 -2.20
N LEU A 77 10.96 21.59 -1.08
CA LEU A 77 9.61 21.08 -0.79
C LEU A 77 8.53 22.18 -0.79
N GLY A 78 8.78 23.28 -1.50
CA GLY A 78 7.80 24.36 -1.66
C GLY A 78 7.40 25.00 -0.32
N ASP A 79 6.10 25.09 -0.07
CA ASP A 79 5.53 25.67 1.15
C ASP A 79 5.86 24.86 2.41
N GLN A 80 6.00 23.54 2.34
CA GLN A 80 6.45 22.71 3.46
C GLN A 80 7.82 23.18 3.97
N SER A 81 8.76 23.49 3.06
CA SER A 81 10.06 24.03 3.45
C SER A 81 9.94 25.40 4.12
N ILE A 82 9.09 26.29 3.60
CA ILE A 82 8.87 27.62 4.18
C ILE A 82 8.30 27.52 5.59
N LEU A 83 7.33 26.63 5.80
CA LEU A 83 6.76 26.34 7.12
C LEU A 83 7.82 25.81 8.08
N ASN A 84 8.66 24.87 7.63
CA ASN A 84 9.73 24.31 8.46
C ASN A 84 10.84 25.31 8.80
N ILE A 85 11.15 26.25 7.90
CA ILE A 85 12.08 27.35 8.20
C ILE A 85 11.46 28.31 9.22
N TYR A 86 10.19 28.69 9.04
CA TYR A 86 9.54 29.66 9.92
C TYR A 86 9.30 29.10 11.34
N PHE A 87 8.89 27.84 11.43
CA PHE A 87 8.59 27.16 12.69
C PHE A 87 9.75 26.30 13.22
N GLU A 88 10.98 26.52 12.75
CA GLU A 88 12.14 25.73 13.18
C GLU A 88 12.23 25.67 14.72
N ASP A 89 12.32 24.46 15.26
CA ASP A 89 12.34 24.17 16.70
C ASP A 89 11.13 24.73 17.52
N ASN A 90 10.07 25.20 16.85
CA ASN A 90 8.89 25.84 17.46
C ASN A 90 7.54 25.28 16.95
N TRP A 91 7.42 23.95 16.96
CA TRP A 91 6.21 23.22 16.63
C TRP A 91 5.97 22.08 17.61
N LEU A 92 4.70 21.71 17.81
CA LEU A 92 4.31 20.59 18.66
C LEU A 92 4.37 19.28 17.87
N ALA A 93 5.23 18.35 18.28
CA ALA A 93 5.29 17.03 17.67
C ALA A 93 4.07 16.19 18.06
N LEU A 94 3.37 15.67 17.05
CA LEU A 94 2.20 14.82 17.18
C LEU A 94 2.55 13.35 16.92
N ASP A 95 1.68 12.45 17.38
CA ASP A 95 1.86 11.02 17.14
C ASP A 95 1.86 10.69 15.63
N LYS A 96 2.74 9.79 15.21
CA LYS A 96 2.92 9.41 13.80
C LYS A 96 1.63 8.94 13.12
N THR A 97 0.68 8.39 13.88
CA THR A 97 -0.60 7.90 13.35
C THR A 97 -1.52 9.00 12.84
N TYR A 98 -1.29 10.26 13.24
CA TYR A 98 -2.08 11.41 12.75
C TYR A 98 -1.59 11.94 11.39
N ASN A 99 -0.48 11.44 10.84
CA ASN A 99 -0.05 11.75 9.48
C ASN A 99 0.90 10.65 8.99
N TYR A 100 0.38 9.43 8.88
CA TYR A 100 1.20 8.27 8.51
C TYR A 100 1.41 8.27 6.99
N MET A 101 2.61 8.64 6.55
CA MET A 101 2.95 8.74 5.14
C MET A 101 3.19 7.35 4.54
N VAL A 102 2.22 6.79 3.81
CA VAL A 102 2.37 5.51 3.10
C VAL A 102 2.98 5.68 1.70
N GLY A 103 2.86 6.87 1.09
CA GLY A 103 3.41 7.10 -0.25
C GLY A 103 4.94 7.23 -0.31
N VAL A 104 5.63 7.15 0.85
CA VAL A 104 7.09 7.02 0.93
C VAL A 104 7.56 5.55 0.96
N ASP A 105 6.65 4.58 0.85
CA ASP A 105 6.97 3.15 0.79
C ASP A 105 7.95 2.81 -0.34
N ILE A 106 7.98 3.62 -1.41
CA ILE A 106 8.93 3.48 -2.52
C ILE A 106 10.40 3.52 -2.11
N TYR A 107 10.72 4.19 -1.00
CA TYR A 107 12.07 4.25 -0.47
C TYR A 107 12.43 3.05 0.43
N HIS A 108 11.46 2.17 0.68
CA HIS A 108 11.53 1.09 1.67
C HIS A 108 11.22 -0.29 1.06
N LEU A 109 11.28 -0.44 -0.27
CA LEU A 109 10.93 -1.68 -1.00
C LEU A 109 11.50 -2.97 -0.39
N ALA A 110 12.78 -2.94 0.01
CA ALA A 110 13.48 -4.10 0.56
C ALA A 110 13.55 -4.11 2.10
N GLN A 111 13.01 -3.10 2.77
CA GLN A 111 13.02 -3.00 4.22
C GLN A 111 11.80 -3.70 4.81
N GLU A 112 11.98 -4.32 5.97
CA GLU A 112 10.85 -4.86 6.71
C GLU A 112 9.87 -3.74 7.07
N CYS A 113 8.62 -3.93 6.69
CA CYS A 113 7.53 -3.01 7.00
C CYS A 113 6.46 -3.75 7.80
N GLU A 114 5.67 -3.00 8.56
CA GLU A 114 4.48 -3.55 9.24
C GLU A 114 3.30 -3.68 8.27
N ARG A 115 2.49 -4.72 8.45
CA ARG A 115 1.20 -4.89 7.77
C ARG A 115 0.20 -3.91 8.40
N LEU A 116 -0.17 -2.87 7.66
CA LEU A 116 -1.06 -1.83 8.16
C LEU A 116 -2.54 -2.21 8.09
N ASP A 117 -2.87 -3.28 7.36
CA ASP A 117 -4.23 -3.76 7.21
C ASP A 117 -4.83 -4.17 8.58
N ASP A 118 -4.08 -4.80 9.47
CA ASP A 118 -4.67 -5.26 10.74
C ASP A 118 -5.00 -4.13 11.72
N ASN A 119 -4.29 -3.00 11.61
CA ASN A 119 -4.45 -1.84 12.48
C ASN A 119 -4.03 -0.56 11.74
N PRO A 120 -4.91 0.01 10.91
CA PRO A 120 -4.57 1.18 10.11
C PRO A 120 -4.32 2.41 11.00
N PRO A 121 -3.39 3.30 10.61
CA PRO A 121 -3.18 4.54 11.34
C PRO A 121 -4.38 5.48 11.18
N THR A 122 -4.64 6.32 12.18
CA THR A 122 -5.79 7.25 12.24
C THR A 122 -5.93 8.11 11.00
N ILE A 123 -4.81 8.57 10.45
CA ILE A 123 -4.72 9.35 9.22
C ILE A 123 -3.65 8.73 8.32
N VAL A 124 -4.07 8.24 7.17
CA VAL A 124 -3.23 7.68 6.11
C VAL A 124 -2.99 8.77 5.08
N HIS A 125 -1.74 9.14 4.87
CA HIS A 125 -1.35 10.16 3.90
C HIS A 125 -0.58 9.53 2.74
N TYR A 126 -1.14 9.61 1.53
CA TYR A 126 -0.49 9.14 0.31
C TYR A 126 0.47 10.20 -0.25
N ALA A 127 1.37 10.69 0.62
CA ALA A 127 2.36 11.71 0.30
C ALA A 127 3.25 11.28 -0.89
N ASN A 128 3.86 12.24 -1.61
CA ASN A 128 4.74 11.96 -2.76
C ASN A 128 3.98 11.52 -4.05
N HIS A 129 4.69 11.05 -5.08
CA HIS A 129 4.15 10.85 -6.43
C HIS A 129 3.42 9.50 -6.63
N ASP A 130 3.69 8.51 -5.79
CA ASP A 130 3.04 7.19 -5.87
C ASP A 130 1.63 7.26 -5.27
N LYS A 131 0.65 7.63 -6.10
CA LYS A 131 -0.73 7.83 -5.65
C LYS A 131 -1.56 6.55 -5.80
N PRO A 132 -2.47 6.25 -4.86
CA PRO A 132 -3.29 5.05 -4.89
C PRO A 132 -4.31 5.05 -6.04
N TRP A 133 -4.58 6.20 -6.67
CA TRP A 133 -5.44 6.29 -7.85
C TRP A 133 -4.69 6.15 -9.19
N ASN A 134 -3.35 6.06 -9.17
CA ASN A 134 -2.58 5.72 -10.37
C ASN A 134 -2.92 4.30 -10.82
N THR A 135 -2.69 3.96 -12.09
CA THR A 135 -2.90 2.59 -12.60
C THR A 135 -2.15 1.56 -11.76
N TYR A 136 -0.93 1.88 -11.36
CA TYR A 136 -0.10 1.09 -10.46
C TYR A 136 0.33 1.95 -9.29
N SER A 137 0.31 1.36 -8.10
CA SER A 137 0.90 1.94 -6.90
C SER A 137 1.36 0.84 -5.99
N ILE A 138 2.50 1.07 -5.36
CA ILE A 138 3.12 0.12 -4.43
C ILE A 138 2.71 0.41 -2.99
N SER A 139 2.22 1.63 -2.73
CA SER A 139 1.83 2.11 -1.42
C SER A 139 0.93 1.11 -0.70
N ARG A 140 1.26 0.83 0.56
CA ARG A 140 0.37 0.11 1.47
C ARG A 140 -0.97 0.84 1.57
N LEU A 141 -2.02 0.08 1.88
CA LEU A 141 -3.39 0.58 1.98
C LEU A 141 -3.90 1.23 0.68
N ARG A 142 -3.42 0.85 -0.51
CA ARG A 142 -3.92 1.39 -1.78
C ARG A 142 -5.43 1.23 -1.91
N GLU A 143 -5.93 0.07 -1.54
CA GLU A 143 -7.33 -0.32 -1.72
C GLU A 143 -8.23 0.49 -0.76
N LEU A 144 -7.69 1.01 0.35
CA LEU A 144 -8.40 1.87 1.30
C LEU A 144 -8.93 3.12 0.61
N TRP A 145 -8.08 3.75 -0.22
CA TRP A 145 -8.48 4.92 -1.00
C TRP A 145 -9.67 4.62 -1.91
N TRP A 146 -9.65 3.47 -2.59
CA TRP A 146 -10.71 3.08 -3.52
C TRP A 146 -12.01 2.77 -2.79
N VAL A 147 -11.96 2.15 -1.61
CA VAL A 147 -13.15 1.90 -0.79
C VAL A 147 -13.84 3.21 -0.39
N TYR A 148 -13.08 4.23 0.03
CA TYR A 148 -13.67 5.54 0.36
C TYR A 148 -14.14 6.31 -0.89
N ARG A 149 -13.42 6.20 -2.01
CA ARG A 149 -13.82 6.84 -3.28
C ARG A 149 -15.10 6.26 -3.84
N ASP A 150 -15.31 4.95 -3.72
CA ASP A 150 -16.48 4.23 -4.23
C ASP A 150 -17.65 4.24 -3.23
N LEU A 151 -17.45 4.79 -2.03
CA LEU A 151 -18.48 4.88 -1.00
C LEU A 151 -19.59 5.87 -1.42
N ASP A 152 -20.85 5.43 -1.33
CA ASP A 152 -21.98 6.31 -1.58
C ASP A 152 -22.17 7.30 -0.42
N TRP A 153 -22.40 8.58 -0.72
CA TRP A 153 -22.64 9.60 0.31
C TRP A 153 -23.81 9.28 1.24
N SER A 154 -24.81 8.52 0.79
CA SER A 154 -25.91 8.08 1.63
C SER A 154 -25.47 7.07 2.70
N GLU A 155 -24.45 6.25 2.44
CA GLU A 155 -23.87 5.36 3.43
C GLU A 155 -23.27 6.16 4.60
N ILE A 156 -22.55 7.24 4.28
CA ILE A 156 -21.99 8.18 5.27
C ILE A 156 -23.12 8.91 6.01
N ALA A 157 -24.07 9.50 5.26
CA ALA A 157 -25.12 10.34 5.82
C ALA A 157 -26.05 9.58 6.78
N PHE A 158 -26.28 8.30 6.52
CA PHE A 158 -27.16 7.46 7.31
C PHE A 158 -26.42 6.50 8.25
N GLN A 159 -25.09 6.53 8.29
CA GLN A 159 -24.26 5.61 9.07
C GLN A 159 -24.68 4.14 8.85
N ARG A 160 -25.07 3.82 7.61
CA ARG A 160 -25.77 2.56 7.28
C ARG A 160 -24.84 1.38 7.06
N SER A 161 -23.54 1.63 7.00
CA SER A 161 -22.55 0.62 6.70
C SER A 161 -21.53 0.48 7.80
N ASP A 162 -21.20 -0.78 8.07
CA ASP A 162 -19.85 -1.10 8.52
C ASP A 162 -18.91 -0.66 7.40
N LEU A 163 -18.15 0.40 7.66
CA LEU A 163 -17.07 0.87 6.78
C LEU A 163 -15.83 -0.02 6.95
N ASN A 164 -16.05 -1.32 7.14
CA ASN A 164 -14.97 -2.28 7.23
C ASN A 164 -14.33 -2.43 5.85
N TYR A 165 -13.24 -1.68 5.68
CA TYR A 165 -12.47 -1.64 4.45
C TYR A 165 -12.01 -3.03 4.00
N PHE A 166 -11.57 -3.88 4.93
CA PHE A 166 -11.03 -5.21 4.61
C PHE A 166 -12.06 -6.15 4.01
N GLU A 167 -13.29 -6.08 4.49
CA GLU A 167 -14.38 -6.86 3.90
C GLU A 167 -14.74 -6.38 2.50
N ARG A 168 -14.60 -5.08 2.23
CA ARG A 168 -14.93 -4.47 0.94
C ARG A 168 -13.84 -4.64 -0.11
N SER A 169 -12.58 -4.66 0.30
CA SER A 169 -11.44 -4.89 -0.59
C SER A 169 -11.26 -6.38 -0.92
N ASN A 170 -11.63 -7.29 -0.02
CA ASN A 170 -11.54 -8.73 -0.24
C ASN A 170 -12.77 -9.30 -0.97
N GLN A 171 -12.77 -9.22 -2.30
CA GLN A 171 -13.91 -9.68 -3.12
C GLN A 171 -13.94 -11.20 -3.35
N SER A 172 -12.82 -11.93 -3.19
CA SER A 172 -12.78 -13.38 -3.34
C SER A 172 -12.25 -14.09 -2.09
N LYS A 173 -12.89 -15.21 -1.75
CA LYS A 173 -12.43 -16.13 -0.70
C LYS A 173 -11.38 -17.12 -1.22
N LYS A 174 -11.23 -17.26 -2.54
CA LYS A 174 -10.25 -18.17 -3.16
C LYS A 174 -9.11 -17.35 -3.75
N GLN A 175 -8.12 -17.06 -2.92
CA GLN A 175 -6.94 -16.29 -3.34
C GLN A 175 -5.79 -17.24 -3.71
N VAL A 176 -5.18 -16.97 -4.85
CA VAL A 176 -4.02 -17.69 -5.36
C VAL A 176 -2.92 -16.70 -5.70
N MET A 177 -1.70 -17.02 -5.31
CA MET A 177 -0.54 -16.16 -5.50
C MET A 177 0.48 -16.77 -6.44
N LEU A 178 1.13 -15.89 -7.20
CA LEU A 178 2.32 -16.19 -7.98
C LEU A 178 3.32 -15.03 -7.87
N VAL A 179 4.60 -15.36 -7.73
CA VAL A 179 5.69 -14.38 -7.76
C VAL A 179 6.64 -14.65 -8.91
N THR A 180 7.06 -13.60 -9.63
CA THR A 180 7.94 -13.77 -10.79
C THR A 180 8.94 -12.64 -11.01
N TRP A 181 10.08 -13.00 -11.63
CA TRP A 181 11.00 -12.09 -12.32
C TRP A 181 10.85 -12.13 -13.86
N SER A 182 10.04 -13.06 -14.37
CA SER A 182 9.90 -13.38 -15.79
C SER A 182 8.48 -13.15 -16.27
N ALA A 183 8.33 -12.61 -17.47
CA ALA A 183 7.06 -12.51 -18.18
C ALA A 183 6.52 -13.88 -18.63
N ASP A 184 7.40 -14.88 -18.78
CA ASP A 184 6.98 -16.21 -19.22
C ASP A 184 6.44 -17.03 -18.04
N ILE A 185 5.11 -17.06 -17.96
CA ILE A 185 4.33 -17.77 -16.95
C ILE A 185 3.39 -18.74 -17.66
N LYS A 186 3.58 -20.04 -17.42
CA LYS A 186 2.90 -21.09 -18.20
C LYS A 186 1.42 -21.11 -17.90
N HIS A 187 0.61 -21.02 -18.96
CA HIS A 187 -0.85 -21.10 -18.93
C HIS A 187 -1.55 -20.08 -18.03
N LEU A 188 -0.91 -18.98 -17.64
CA LEU A 188 -1.50 -18.02 -16.68
C LEU A 188 -2.86 -17.49 -17.17
N GLU A 189 -2.92 -16.94 -18.38
CA GLU A 189 -4.17 -16.39 -18.93
C GLU A 189 -5.25 -17.47 -19.07
N TYR A 190 -4.86 -18.69 -19.45
CA TYR A 190 -5.77 -19.83 -19.52
C TYR A 190 -6.37 -20.18 -18.15
N LEU A 191 -5.53 -20.22 -17.10
CA LEU A 191 -5.96 -20.49 -15.74
C LEU A 191 -6.91 -19.39 -15.23
N VAL A 192 -6.56 -18.12 -15.46
CA VAL A 192 -7.38 -16.95 -15.11
C VAL A 192 -8.78 -17.06 -15.70
N GLN A 193 -8.89 -17.40 -16.99
CA GLN A 193 -10.17 -17.56 -17.69
C GLN A 193 -10.98 -18.78 -17.21
N ARG A 194 -10.31 -19.87 -16.83
CA ARG A 194 -10.96 -21.14 -16.43
C ARG A 194 -11.30 -21.22 -14.94
N LEU A 195 -10.79 -20.28 -14.14
CA LEU A 195 -10.98 -20.19 -12.69
C LEU A 195 -11.53 -18.79 -12.28
N PRO A 196 -12.73 -18.40 -12.75
CA PRO A 196 -13.30 -17.07 -12.46
C PRO A 196 -13.60 -16.84 -10.98
N ASP A 197 -13.79 -17.92 -10.20
CA ASP A 197 -14.02 -17.84 -8.75
C ASP A 197 -12.73 -17.62 -7.95
N TRP A 198 -11.55 -17.74 -8.58
CA TRP A 198 -10.24 -17.53 -7.97
C TRP A 198 -9.69 -16.16 -8.32
N HIS A 199 -9.17 -15.45 -7.32
CA HIS A 199 -8.46 -14.18 -7.52
C HIS A 199 -6.95 -14.42 -7.57
N PHE A 200 -6.31 -14.01 -8.64
CA PHE A 200 -4.88 -14.19 -8.89
C PHE A 200 -4.10 -12.95 -8.48
N HIS A 201 -3.21 -13.11 -7.49
CA HIS A 201 -2.21 -12.12 -7.10
C HIS A 201 -0.92 -12.39 -7.86
N LEU A 202 -0.66 -11.62 -8.92
CA LEU A 202 0.58 -11.66 -9.68
C LEU A 202 1.54 -10.61 -9.13
N ALA A 203 2.53 -11.03 -8.34
CA ALA A 203 3.50 -10.13 -7.74
C ALA A 203 4.86 -10.20 -8.44
N ALA A 204 5.44 -9.04 -8.72
CA ALA A 204 6.76 -8.89 -9.32
C ALA A 204 7.52 -7.80 -8.56
N PRO A 205 8.73 -8.07 -8.03
CA PRO A 205 9.56 -7.05 -7.41
C PRO A 205 10.34 -6.19 -8.44
N CYS A 206 9.82 -6.10 -9.66
CA CYS A 206 10.31 -5.27 -10.76
C CYS A 206 9.14 -4.76 -11.59
N ASP A 207 9.44 -3.95 -12.61
CA ASP A 207 8.46 -3.56 -13.62
C ASP A 207 7.95 -4.80 -14.38
N CYS A 208 6.64 -4.84 -14.61
CA CYS A 208 5.99 -5.87 -15.41
C CYS A 208 5.98 -5.47 -16.89
N SER A 209 6.07 -6.45 -17.79
CA SER A 209 5.91 -6.22 -19.22
C SER A 209 4.45 -5.93 -19.60
N GLU A 210 4.22 -5.47 -20.83
CA GLU A 210 2.85 -5.22 -21.35
C GLU A 210 1.99 -6.49 -21.29
N GLU A 211 2.58 -7.66 -21.57
CA GLU A 211 1.88 -8.93 -21.50
C GLU A 211 1.31 -9.20 -20.10
N LEU A 212 2.11 -8.99 -19.05
CA LEU A 212 1.65 -9.19 -17.67
C LEU A 212 0.69 -8.10 -17.21
N THR A 213 0.98 -6.84 -17.54
CA THR A 213 0.15 -5.70 -17.13
C THR A 213 -1.22 -5.71 -17.80
N SER A 214 -1.33 -6.22 -19.03
CA SER A 214 -2.61 -6.38 -19.73
C SER A 214 -3.59 -7.32 -19.02
N LEU A 215 -3.09 -8.22 -18.16
CA LEU A 215 -3.94 -9.13 -17.38
C LEU A 215 -4.83 -8.39 -16.36
N SER A 216 -4.51 -7.14 -16.01
CA SER A 216 -5.39 -6.30 -15.17
C SER A 216 -6.76 -6.01 -15.80
N GLN A 217 -6.98 -6.37 -17.08
CA GLN A 217 -8.31 -6.33 -17.69
C GLN A 217 -9.27 -7.40 -17.12
N TYR A 218 -8.73 -8.48 -16.54
CA TYR A 218 -9.50 -9.53 -15.91
C TYR A 218 -9.87 -9.13 -14.49
N THR A 219 -11.16 -9.22 -14.15
CA THR A 219 -11.67 -8.80 -12.82
C THR A 219 -11.14 -9.65 -11.67
N ASN A 220 -10.63 -10.84 -11.96
CA ASN A 220 -10.09 -11.79 -10.99
C ASN A 220 -8.55 -11.83 -11.00
N VAL A 221 -7.89 -10.77 -11.45
CA VAL A 221 -6.42 -10.62 -11.43
C VAL A 221 -6.03 -9.29 -10.81
N THR A 222 -4.99 -9.30 -10.00
CA THR A 222 -4.28 -8.08 -9.60
C THR A 222 -2.80 -8.24 -9.85
N VAL A 223 -2.22 -7.27 -10.56
CA VAL A 223 -0.81 -7.22 -10.90
C VAL A 223 -0.11 -6.22 -9.99
N TYR A 224 0.81 -6.71 -9.17
CA TYR A 224 1.64 -5.92 -8.26
C TYR A 224 3.06 -5.82 -8.82
N GLN A 225 3.34 -4.74 -9.55
CA GLN A 225 4.71 -4.44 -10.00
C GLN A 225 5.46 -3.63 -8.95
N ASN A 226 6.80 -3.75 -8.92
CA ASN A 226 7.66 -3.14 -7.90
C ASN A 226 7.16 -3.41 -6.46
N VAL A 227 6.65 -4.62 -6.21
CA VAL A 227 6.01 -4.97 -4.95
C VAL A 227 6.98 -4.81 -3.76
N LEU A 228 6.49 -4.26 -2.65
CA LEU A 228 7.19 -4.29 -1.36
C LEU A 228 7.53 -5.73 -0.99
N HIS A 229 8.75 -5.99 -0.51
CA HIS A 229 9.17 -7.35 -0.19
C HIS A 229 8.30 -7.95 0.93
N SER A 230 8.00 -7.19 1.98
CA SER A 230 7.09 -7.63 3.06
C SER A 230 5.67 -7.90 2.56
N ARG A 231 5.21 -7.22 1.50
CA ARG A 231 3.88 -7.46 0.92
C ARG A 231 3.78 -8.82 0.24
N ILE A 232 4.90 -9.43 -0.15
CA ILE A 232 4.88 -10.81 -0.66
C ILE A 232 4.43 -11.77 0.43
N ASP A 233 4.91 -11.60 1.66
CA ASP A 233 4.53 -12.46 2.78
C ASP A 233 3.06 -12.24 3.16
N TRP A 234 2.56 -10.99 3.16
CA TRP A 234 1.15 -10.72 3.44
C TRP A 234 0.22 -11.30 2.39
N LEU A 235 0.58 -11.20 1.10
CA LEU A 235 -0.17 -11.82 0.01
C LEU A 235 -0.13 -13.35 0.11
N LEU A 236 0.98 -13.94 0.58
CA LEU A 236 1.03 -15.37 0.87
C LEU A 236 0.06 -15.70 2.00
N ASP A 237 0.09 -14.96 3.11
CA ASP A 237 -0.79 -15.15 4.26
C ASP A 237 -2.27 -15.15 3.86
N ASP A 238 -2.67 -14.24 2.97
CA ASP A 238 -4.04 -14.11 2.46
C ASP A 238 -4.42 -15.17 1.41
N SER A 239 -3.42 -15.83 0.82
CA SER A 239 -3.63 -16.84 -0.22
C SER A 239 -3.81 -18.25 0.35
N ILE A 240 -4.54 -19.09 -0.40
CA ILE A 240 -4.71 -20.53 -0.11
C ILE A 240 -3.70 -21.35 -0.92
N VAL A 241 -3.42 -20.90 -2.14
CA VAL A 241 -2.60 -21.60 -3.12
C VAL A 241 -1.43 -20.71 -3.55
N TYR A 242 -0.26 -21.32 -3.70
CA TYR A 242 0.87 -20.74 -4.41
C TYR A 242 1.10 -21.50 -5.72
N LEU A 243 1.20 -20.78 -6.85
CA LEU A 243 1.49 -21.36 -8.16
C LEU A 243 2.95 -21.11 -8.55
N ASP A 244 3.73 -22.18 -8.62
CA ASP A 244 5.11 -22.18 -9.12
C ASP A 244 5.13 -22.48 -10.63
N ILE A 245 4.57 -21.57 -11.42
CA ILE A 245 4.36 -21.74 -12.88
C ILE A 245 5.13 -20.71 -13.73
N ASN A 246 6.00 -19.90 -13.13
CA ASN A 246 6.91 -19.04 -13.88
C ASN A 246 8.11 -19.83 -14.40
N THR A 247 8.72 -19.43 -15.52
CA THR A 247 9.93 -20.11 -16.05
C THR A 247 11.24 -19.50 -15.58
N GLY A 248 11.19 -18.35 -14.91
CA GLY A 248 12.36 -17.67 -14.36
C GLY A 248 12.95 -18.37 -13.13
N GLY A 249 14.00 -17.76 -12.58
CA GLY A 249 14.54 -18.14 -11.27
C GLY A 249 13.53 -17.88 -10.14
N GLU A 250 13.69 -18.61 -9.04
CA GLU A 250 12.86 -18.41 -7.86
C GLU A 250 13.02 -16.99 -7.27
N VAL A 251 11.91 -16.39 -6.87
CA VAL A 251 11.91 -15.07 -6.25
C VAL A 251 11.96 -15.21 -4.74
N PHE A 252 13.03 -14.71 -4.11
CA PHE A 252 13.13 -14.59 -2.65
C PHE A 252 12.74 -15.87 -1.86
N ASN A 253 13.14 -17.05 -2.36
CA ASN A 253 12.82 -18.35 -1.75
C ASN A 253 11.32 -18.53 -1.42
N VAL A 254 10.44 -17.95 -2.24
CA VAL A 254 9.00 -17.88 -1.99
C VAL A 254 8.34 -19.27 -1.95
N VAL A 255 8.89 -20.27 -2.64
CA VAL A 255 8.30 -21.62 -2.64
C VAL A 255 8.45 -22.24 -1.25
N THR A 256 9.64 -22.13 -0.65
CA THR A 256 9.87 -22.56 0.74
C THR A 256 9.01 -21.77 1.72
N ARG A 257 8.91 -20.44 1.57
CA ARG A 257 8.06 -19.62 2.45
C ARG A 257 6.58 -19.97 2.33
N ALA A 258 6.09 -20.28 1.13
CA ALA A 258 4.73 -20.77 0.91
C ALA A 258 4.48 -22.10 1.62
N GLN A 259 5.47 -23.01 1.63
CA GLN A 259 5.38 -24.29 2.33
C GLN A 259 5.32 -24.08 3.85
N GLU A 260 6.22 -23.24 4.38
CA GLU A 260 6.27 -22.89 5.81
C GLU A 260 4.97 -22.21 6.28
N SER A 261 4.33 -21.45 5.39
CA SER A 261 3.03 -20.80 5.64
C SER A 261 1.83 -21.71 5.39
N GLY A 262 2.05 -23.01 5.13
CA GLY A 262 0.99 -24.02 4.98
C GLY A 262 0.15 -23.88 3.70
N LYS A 263 0.67 -23.19 2.68
CA LYS A 263 -0.03 -22.97 1.40
C LYS A 263 0.03 -24.23 0.56
N LYS A 264 -1.02 -24.47 -0.24
CA LYS A 264 -0.99 -25.54 -1.25
C LYS A 264 -0.11 -25.10 -2.41
N ILE A 265 0.92 -25.87 -2.75
CA ILE A 265 1.87 -25.51 -3.79
C ILE A 265 1.63 -26.38 -5.02
N PHE A 266 1.33 -25.73 -6.16
CA PHE A 266 1.21 -26.43 -7.45
C PHE A 266 2.18 -25.89 -8.48
N ALA A 267 2.72 -26.77 -9.31
CA ALA A 267 3.65 -26.43 -10.38
C ALA A 267 3.32 -27.21 -11.66
N PHE A 268 3.87 -26.74 -12.78
CA PHE A 268 4.05 -27.60 -13.95
C PHE A 268 5.39 -28.34 -13.87
N ASP A 269 5.45 -29.49 -14.53
CA ASP A 269 6.63 -30.35 -14.66
C ASP A 269 7.89 -29.61 -15.10
N ILE A 270 7.75 -28.59 -15.96
CA ILE A 270 8.87 -27.76 -16.46
C ILE A 270 9.15 -26.49 -15.66
N THR A 271 8.29 -26.10 -14.70
CA THR A 271 8.42 -24.81 -13.99
C THR A 271 8.92 -24.94 -12.56
N ARG A 272 8.81 -26.12 -11.95
CA ARG A 272 9.22 -26.40 -10.57
C ARG A 272 10.65 -25.92 -10.28
N LYS A 273 10.85 -25.21 -9.18
CA LYS A 273 12.17 -24.75 -8.70
C LYS A 273 12.93 -25.82 -7.94
N SER A 274 12.23 -26.76 -7.31
CA SER A 274 12.83 -27.85 -6.55
C SER A 274 12.56 -29.22 -7.21
N MET A 275 13.53 -30.12 -7.09
CA MET A 275 13.39 -31.53 -7.44
C MET A 275 12.84 -32.37 -6.27
N ASP A 276 12.67 -31.76 -5.10
CA ASP A 276 11.98 -32.38 -3.98
C ASP A 276 10.47 -32.31 -4.21
N ASP A 277 9.89 -33.42 -4.69
CA ASP A 277 8.45 -33.52 -4.93
C ASP A 277 7.63 -33.33 -3.63
N GLY A 278 8.23 -33.51 -2.45
CA GLY A 278 7.58 -33.27 -1.16
C GLY A 278 7.26 -31.80 -0.87
N LEU A 279 7.84 -30.87 -1.64
CA LEU A 279 7.54 -29.44 -1.59
C LEU A 279 6.20 -29.10 -2.27
N TYR A 280 5.70 -29.97 -3.16
CA TYR A 280 4.56 -29.69 -4.01
C TYR A 280 3.36 -30.57 -3.66
N ASP A 281 2.19 -29.97 -3.45
CA ASP A 281 0.91 -30.67 -3.31
C ASP A 281 0.42 -31.26 -4.64
N GLY A 282 1.02 -30.86 -5.76
CA GLY A 282 0.71 -31.39 -7.08
C GLY A 282 1.64 -30.82 -8.16
N ILE A 283 2.19 -31.72 -8.97
CA ILE A 283 2.97 -31.39 -10.17
C ILE A 283 2.17 -31.87 -11.38
N PHE A 284 1.86 -30.95 -12.28
CA PHE A 284 1.01 -31.19 -13.43
C PHE A 284 1.81 -31.14 -14.74
N SER A 285 1.34 -31.83 -15.77
CA SER A 285 2.01 -31.73 -17.07
C SER A 285 1.68 -30.40 -17.72
N VAL A 286 2.69 -29.68 -18.20
CA VAL A 286 2.47 -28.43 -18.94
C VAL A 286 1.61 -28.64 -20.20
N GLU A 287 1.60 -29.84 -20.77
CA GLU A 287 0.77 -30.16 -21.95
C GLU A 287 -0.71 -30.44 -21.59
N ARG A 288 -1.04 -30.57 -20.30
CA ARG A 288 -2.40 -30.84 -19.80
C ARG A 288 -2.80 -29.89 -18.66
N PRO A 289 -2.94 -28.58 -18.94
CA PRO A 289 -3.29 -27.59 -17.91
C PRO A 289 -4.67 -27.79 -17.29
N ASP A 290 -5.58 -28.53 -17.95
CA ASP A 290 -6.89 -28.88 -17.38
C ASP A 290 -6.77 -29.69 -16.07
N ASP A 291 -5.74 -30.52 -15.92
CA ASP A 291 -5.53 -31.30 -14.69
C ASP A 291 -5.32 -30.38 -13.47
N LEU A 292 -4.62 -29.26 -13.66
CA LEU A 292 -4.42 -28.21 -12.64
C LEU A 292 -5.72 -27.43 -12.40
N VAL A 293 -6.45 -27.07 -13.45
CA VAL A 293 -7.76 -26.41 -13.32
C VAL A 293 -8.72 -27.25 -12.49
N ASP A 294 -8.81 -28.55 -12.78
CA ASP A 294 -9.68 -29.48 -12.06
C ASP A 294 -9.22 -29.65 -10.61
N ARG A 295 -7.90 -29.69 -10.34
CA ARG A 295 -7.38 -29.68 -8.97
C ARG A 295 -7.82 -28.43 -8.21
N MET A 296 -7.68 -27.24 -8.81
CA MET A 296 -8.01 -25.95 -8.21
C MET A 296 -9.50 -25.82 -7.92
N LYS A 297 -10.37 -26.30 -8.82
CA LYS A 297 -11.84 -26.27 -8.60
C LYS A 297 -12.28 -27.09 -7.39
N ASN A 298 -11.58 -28.18 -7.11
CA ASN A 298 -11.90 -29.11 -6.03
C ASN A 298 -11.23 -28.77 -4.69
N ILE A 299 -10.66 -27.58 -4.53
CA ILE A 299 -10.17 -27.11 -3.22
C ILE A 299 -11.35 -26.56 -2.43
N GLU A 300 -11.63 -27.20 -1.30
CA GLU A 300 -12.58 -26.74 -0.29
C GLU A 300 -11.95 -25.56 0.48
N ILE A 301 -12.77 -24.55 0.78
CA ILE A 301 -12.39 -23.45 1.67
C ILE A 301 -13.04 -23.78 3.02
N GLU A 302 -12.22 -23.89 4.06
CA GLU A 302 -12.70 -24.03 5.44
C GLU A 302 -13.26 -22.72 6.00
#